data_AF-A0A2E0VI48-F1
#
_entry.id   AF-A0A2E0VI48-F1
#
_cell.length_a   1.000
_cell.length_b   1.000
_cell.length_c   1.000
_cell.angle_alpha   90.00
_cell.angle_beta   90.00
_cell.angle_gamma   90.00
#
_symmetry.space_group_name_H-M   'P 1'
#
loop_
_entity.id
_entity.type
_entity.pdbx_description
1 polymer ?
#
loop_
_entity_poly.entity_id
_entity_poly.type
_entity_poly.pdbx_seq_one_letter_code
_entity_poly.pdbx_strand_id
1 'polypeptide(L)'
;MDWVAFSAIAVPVVATAVSGFFAFLSKQSAGKRDAAKESESAKIEQQVQFYAQVISECSELRKSNLELQHQISSLQSEVHKLRDQLEYYEQNHLASEARELVSGLLNRACNRPAWIHDVASNKWYLNDEYCREFSITRPTFWTPVNIFGRYDADDVLEYISNDLKVVEANATVEFVESMPRRVMDPKCDELVRAKFQKTPIVINERPYVFGRLVEWLDEIKVCDKGCV
;
A
#
# COMPACT_ATOMS: atom_id res chain seq x y z
N MET A 1 82.74 -48.67 -73.27
CA MET A 1 82.81 -47.42 -72.49
C MET A 1 81.50 -46.68 -72.73
N ASP A 2 80.61 -46.39 -71.78
CA ASP A 2 80.64 -46.50 -70.32
C ASP A 2 79.20 -46.59 -69.79
N TRP A 3 78.92 -47.59 -68.94
CA TRP A 3 77.63 -47.81 -68.26
C TRP A 3 77.75 -47.58 -66.73
N VAL A 4 78.63 -46.66 -66.30
CA VAL A 4 78.98 -46.50 -64.87
C VAL A 4 78.42 -45.21 -64.24
N ALA A 5 77.85 -44.28 -65.01
CA ALA A 5 77.53 -42.94 -64.48
C ALA A 5 76.14 -42.78 -63.81
N PHE A 6 75.21 -43.75 -63.90
CA PHE A 6 73.83 -43.54 -63.43
C PHE A 6 73.49 -44.10 -62.03
N SER A 7 74.42 -44.77 -61.35
CA SER A 7 74.16 -45.38 -60.04
C SER A 7 74.44 -44.49 -58.82
N ALA A 8 75.10 -43.34 -58.99
CA ALA A 8 75.57 -42.51 -57.87
C ALA A 8 74.58 -41.46 -57.34
N ILE A 9 73.49 -41.16 -58.05
CA ILE A 9 72.57 -40.05 -57.70
C ILE A 9 71.23 -40.55 -57.12
N ALA A 10 70.89 -41.82 -57.30
CA ALA A 10 69.57 -42.34 -56.90
C ALA A 10 69.44 -42.67 -55.40
N VAL A 11 70.54 -42.89 -54.68
CA VAL A 11 70.52 -43.38 -53.29
C VAL A 11 70.25 -42.28 -52.22
N PRO A 12 70.72 -41.02 -52.34
CA PRO A 12 70.48 -40.01 -51.30
C PRO A 12 69.05 -39.44 -51.28
N VAL A 13 68.34 -39.49 -52.41
CA VAL A 13 67.02 -38.84 -52.58
C VAL A 13 65.90 -39.66 -51.94
N VAL A 14 66.04 -40.99 -51.89
CA VAL A 14 65.01 -41.87 -51.29
C VAL A 14 65.09 -41.86 -49.76
N ALA A 15 66.28 -41.76 -49.17
CA ALA A 15 66.46 -41.78 -47.71
C ALA A 15 65.92 -40.50 -47.02
N THR A 16 65.98 -39.35 -47.68
CA THR A 16 65.46 -38.07 -47.16
C THR A 16 63.93 -37.99 -47.22
N ALA A 17 63.31 -38.58 -48.25
CA ALA A 17 61.86 -38.62 -48.39
C ALA A 17 61.17 -39.47 -47.31
N VAL A 18 61.76 -40.60 -46.91
CA VAL A 18 61.17 -41.52 -45.92
C VAL A 18 61.21 -40.93 -44.50
N SER A 19 62.28 -40.23 -44.12
CA SER A 19 62.35 -39.55 -42.81
C SER A 19 61.35 -38.38 -42.68
N GLY A 20 61.13 -37.63 -43.76
CA GLY A 20 60.12 -36.56 -43.79
C GLY A 20 58.70 -37.09 -43.63
N PHE A 21 58.41 -38.25 -44.21
CA PHE A 21 57.09 -38.88 -44.13
C PHE A 21 56.78 -39.41 -42.72
N PHE A 22 57.75 -40.00 -42.02
CA PHE A 22 57.57 -40.46 -40.63
C PHE A 22 57.42 -39.30 -39.63
N ALA A 23 58.15 -38.20 -39.82
CA ALA A 23 57.98 -36.99 -39.00
C ALA A 23 56.62 -36.31 -39.23
N PHE A 24 56.09 -36.38 -40.45
CA PHE A 24 54.76 -35.88 -40.78
C PHE A 24 53.65 -36.72 -40.15
N LEU A 25 53.75 -38.05 -40.22
CA LEU A 25 52.77 -38.96 -39.62
C LEU A 25 52.76 -38.90 -38.08
N SER A 26 53.92 -38.77 -37.44
CA SER A 26 53.97 -38.64 -35.97
C SER A 26 53.31 -37.34 -35.49
N LYS A 27 53.56 -36.23 -36.20
CA LYS A 27 52.95 -34.91 -35.94
C LYS A 27 51.44 -34.91 -36.17
N GLN A 28 50.96 -35.66 -37.17
CA GLN A 28 49.52 -35.81 -37.45
C GLN A 28 48.80 -36.67 -36.39
N SER A 29 49.48 -37.63 -35.78
CA SER A 29 48.89 -38.50 -34.73
C SER A 29 48.81 -37.81 -33.36
N ALA A 30 49.77 -36.94 -33.03
CA ALA A 30 49.77 -36.15 -31.80
C ALA A 30 48.65 -35.10 -31.82
N GLY A 31 48.53 -34.32 -32.91
CA GLY A 31 47.48 -33.30 -33.05
C GLY A 31 46.05 -33.85 -33.05
N LYS A 32 45.84 -35.10 -33.50
CA LYS A 32 44.51 -35.74 -33.44
C LYS A 32 44.09 -36.17 -32.03
N ARG A 33 45.03 -36.54 -31.15
CA ARG A 33 44.72 -36.91 -29.76
C ARG A 33 44.43 -35.69 -28.90
N ASP A 34 45.13 -34.59 -29.15
CA ASP A 34 44.91 -33.33 -28.42
C ASP A 34 43.59 -32.68 -28.87
N ALA A 35 43.27 -32.70 -30.16
CA ALA A 35 41.98 -32.22 -30.67
C ALA A 35 40.77 -33.05 -30.17
N ALA A 36 40.93 -34.37 -29.98
CA ALA A 36 39.89 -35.22 -29.43
C ALA A 36 39.63 -34.92 -27.94
N LYS A 37 40.68 -34.66 -27.16
CA LYS A 37 40.57 -34.25 -25.75
C LYS A 37 40.00 -32.84 -25.59
N GLU A 38 40.37 -31.90 -26.45
CA GLU A 38 39.75 -30.56 -26.49
C GLU A 38 38.26 -30.65 -26.86
N SER A 39 37.89 -31.49 -27.83
CA SER A 39 36.49 -31.73 -28.19
C SER A 39 35.66 -32.35 -27.06
N GLU A 40 36.26 -33.21 -26.23
CA GLU A 40 35.57 -33.86 -25.11
C GLU A 40 35.47 -32.91 -23.92
N SER A 41 36.52 -32.13 -23.64
CA SER A 41 36.52 -31.07 -22.64
C SER A 41 35.47 -30.00 -22.93
N ALA A 42 35.32 -29.57 -24.19
CA ALA A 42 34.32 -28.59 -24.59
C ALA A 42 32.86 -29.09 -24.42
N LYS A 43 32.61 -30.40 -24.62
CA LYS A 43 31.30 -31.01 -24.37
C LYS A 43 30.98 -31.08 -22.87
N ILE A 44 31.97 -31.39 -22.05
CA ILE A 44 31.82 -31.41 -20.59
C ILE A 44 31.57 -29.99 -20.07
N GLU A 45 32.30 -28.99 -20.57
CA GLU A 45 32.06 -27.58 -20.21
C GLU A 45 30.64 -27.11 -20.59
N GLN A 46 30.15 -27.46 -21.78
CA GLN A 46 28.78 -27.15 -22.17
C GLN A 46 27.74 -27.84 -21.28
N GLN A 47 27.96 -29.11 -20.91
CA GLN A 47 27.07 -29.80 -19.97
C GLN A 47 27.09 -29.17 -18.58
N VAL A 48 28.27 -28.80 -18.07
CA VAL A 48 28.40 -28.14 -16.76
C VAL A 48 27.70 -26.77 -16.78
N GLN A 49 27.83 -26.01 -17.86
CA GLN A 49 27.12 -24.74 -18.03
C GLN A 49 25.60 -24.94 -18.09
N PHE A 50 25.13 -25.96 -18.82
CA PHE A 50 23.71 -26.31 -18.86
C PHE A 50 23.16 -26.69 -17.49
N TYR A 51 23.86 -27.55 -16.74
CA TYR A 51 23.44 -27.93 -15.39
C TYR A 51 23.48 -26.74 -14.43
N ALA A 52 24.49 -25.87 -14.53
CA ALA A 52 24.56 -24.65 -13.73
C ALA A 52 23.38 -23.71 -14.02
N GLN A 53 22.99 -23.57 -15.29
CA GLN A 53 21.82 -22.80 -15.70
C GLN A 53 20.52 -23.41 -15.16
N VAL A 54 20.33 -24.72 -15.28
CA VAL A 54 19.14 -25.40 -14.76
C VAL A 54 19.04 -25.27 -13.23
N ILE A 55 20.17 -25.35 -12.51
CA ILE A 55 20.20 -25.15 -11.06
C ILE A 55 19.83 -23.70 -10.70
N SER A 56 20.35 -22.73 -11.46
CA SER A 56 20.00 -21.31 -11.32
C SER A 56 18.50 -21.11 -11.48
N GLU A 57 17.93 -21.58 -12.58
CA GLU A 57 16.49 -21.46 -12.88
C GLU A 57 15.63 -22.17 -11.82
N CYS A 58 16.03 -23.37 -11.37
CA CYS A 58 15.36 -24.07 -10.27
C CYS A 58 15.37 -23.26 -8.96
N SER A 59 16.48 -22.57 -8.67
CA SER A 59 16.62 -21.75 -7.46
C SER A 59 15.72 -20.51 -7.52
N GLU A 60 15.61 -19.88 -8.69
CA GLU A 60 14.74 -18.73 -8.92
C GLU A 60 13.26 -19.13 -8.85
N LEU A 61 12.88 -20.24 -9.48
CA LEU A 61 11.52 -20.78 -9.37
C LEU A 61 11.16 -21.08 -7.92
N ARG A 62 12.07 -21.67 -7.15
CA ARG A 62 11.82 -21.97 -5.73
C ARG A 62 11.61 -20.69 -4.92
N LYS A 63 12.39 -19.64 -5.19
CA LYS A 63 12.22 -18.34 -4.53
C LYS A 63 10.88 -17.71 -4.88
N SER A 64 10.52 -17.69 -6.16
CA SER A 64 9.22 -17.19 -6.62
C SER A 64 8.04 -17.97 -6.02
N ASN A 65 8.16 -19.30 -5.91
CA ASN A 65 7.12 -20.14 -5.31
C ASN A 65 6.94 -19.84 -3.82
N LEU A 66 8.02 -19.63 -3.05
CA LEU A 66 7.93 -19.20 -1.65
C LEU A 66 7.26 -17.83 -1.50
N GLU A 67 7.56 -16.90 -2.39
CA GLU A 67 6.96 -15.56 -2.38
C GLU A 67 5.45 -15.62 -2.70
N LEU A 68 5.06 -16.44 -3.67
CA LEU A 68 3.67 -16.71 -3.98
C LEU A 68 2.93 -17.39 -2.82
N GLN A 69 3.57 -18.34 -2.12
CA GLN A 69 2.99 -18.96 -0.92
C GLN A 69 2.76 -17.95 0.21
N HIS A 70 3.68 -17.00 0.38
CA HIS A 70 3.51 -15.92 1.34
C HIS A 70 2.36 -15.00 0.96
N GLN A 71 2.26 -14.62 -0.32
CA GLN A 71 1.15 -13.81 -0.83
C GLN A 71 -0.21 -14.51 -0.65
N ILE A 72 -0.29 -15.81 -0.96
CA ILE A 72 -1.50 -16.62 -0.75
C ILE A 72 -1.90 -16.60 0.72
N SER A 73 -0.94 -16.81 1.63
CA SER A 73 -1.22 -16.82 3.08
C SER A 73 -1.70 -15.45 3.57
N SER A 74 -1.11 -14.37 3.08
CA SER A 74 -1.53 -13.00 3.39
C SER A 74 -2.95 -12.72 2.91
N LEU A 75 -3.26 -13.06 1.66
CA LEU A 75 -4.59 -12.89 1.08
C LEU A 75 -5.63 -13.75 1.80
N GLN A 76 -5.29 -14.97 2.18
CA GLN A 76 -6.18 -15.82 2.97
C GLN A 76 -6.51 -15.20 4.34
N SER A 77 -5.53 -14.60 5.01
CA SER A 77 -5.76 -13.87 6.26
C SER A 77 -6.67 -12.67 6.07
N GLU A 78 -6.48 -11.92 4.99
CA GLU A 78 -7.31 -10.75 4.67
C GLU A 78 -8.75 -11.15 4.34
N VAL A 79 -8.94 -12.20 3.55
CA VAL A 79 -10.27 -12.78 3.27
C VAL A 79 -10.96 -13.22 4.56
N HIS A 80 -10.23 -13.80 5.52
CA HIS A 80 -10.81 -14.19 6.80
C HIS A 80 -11.30 -12.98 7.60
N LYS A 81 -10.46 -11.93 7.70
CA LYS A 81 -10.85 -10.68 8.36
C LYS A 81 -12.07 -10.02 7.71
N LEU A 82 -12.14 -10.03 6.38
CA LEU A 82 -13.28 -9.48 5.64
C LEU A 82 -14.55 -10.29 5.89
N ARG A 83 -14.45 -11.62 6.04
CA ARG A 83 -15.58 -12.48 6.42
C ARG A 83 -16.05 -12.18 7.84
N ASP A 84 -15.15 -12.04 8.80
CA ASP A 84 -15.51 -11.69 10.18
C ASP A 84 -16.19 -10.31 10.24
N GLN A 85 -15.72 -9.36 9.43
CA GLN A 85 -16.37 -8.06 9.28
C GLN A 85 -17.76 -8.15 8.63
N LEU A 86 -17.91 -8.98 7.60
CA LEU A 86 -19.19 -9.20 6.94
C LEU A 86 -20.21 -9.82 7.90
N GLU A 87 -19.81 -10.87 8.63
CA GLU A 87 -20.66 -11.53 9.63
C GLU A 87 -21.07 -10.56 10.74
N TYR A 88 -20.14 -9.72 11.21
CA TYR A 88 -20.45 -8.63 12.12
C TYR A 88 -21.49 -7.65 11.54
N TYR A 89 -21.43 -7.33 10.25
CA TYR A 89 -22.40 -6.43 9.61
C TYR A 89 -23.75 -7.09 9.35
N GLU A 90 -23.79 -8.37 9.00
CA GLU A 90 -25.03 -9.14 8.84
C GLU A 90 -25.77 -9.28 10.17
N GLN A 91 -25.04 -9.53 11.26
CA GLN A 91 -25.61 -9.55 12.61
C GLN A 91 -26.04 -8.16 13.08
N ASN A 92 -25.40 -7.10 12.57
CA ASN A 92 -25.71 -5.70 12.86
C ASN A 92 -26.34 -4.98 11.65
N HIS A 93 -27.38 -5.55 11.03
CA HIS A 93 -28.16 -4.92 9.94
C HIS A 93 -28.53 -3.45 10.22
N LEU A 94 -28.79 -3.17 11.50
CA LEU A 94 -29.03 -1.85 12.09
C LEU A 94 -27.92 -0.82 11.86
N ALA A 95 -26.66 -1.24 11.81
CA ALA A 95 -25.51 -0.39 11.49
C ALA A 95 -25.38 -0.16 9.97
N SER A 96 -25.91 -1.07 9.14
CA SER A 96 -25.93 -0.93 7.68
C SER A 96 -26.97 0.09 7.23
N GLU A 97 -28.20 0.01 7.74
CA GLU A 97 -29.27 0.97 7.44
C GLU A 97 -28.91 2.40 7.92
N ALA A 98 -28.32 2.48 9.11
CA ALA A 98 -27.75 3.71 9.64
C ALA A 98 -26.71 4.34 8.69
N ARG A 99 -25.81 3.51 8.14
CA ARG A 99 -24.77 3.96 7.19
C ARG A 99 -25.37 4.44 5.88
N GLU A 100 -26.39 3.77 5.35
CA GLU A 100 -27.02 4.18 4.09
C GLU A 100 -27.75 5.52 4.23
N LEU A 101 -28.48 5.71 5.33
CA LEU A 101 -29.14 6.99 5.65
C LEU A 101 -28.11 8.11 5.84
N VAL A 102 -27.06 7.84 6.62
CA VAL A 102 -25.96 8.79 6.85
C VAL A 102 -25.23 9.10 5.55
N SER A 103 -24.90 8.10 4.73
CA SER A 103 -24.28 8.28 3.42
C SER A 103 -25.16 9.12 2.48
N GLY A 104 -26.47 8.87 2.48
CA GLY A 104 -27.44 9.68 1.74
C GLY A 104 -27.48 11.15 2.19
N LEU A 105 -27.40 11.40 3.50
CA LEU A 105 -27.30 12.75 4.06
C LEU A 105 -25.97 13.42 3.72
N LEU A 106 -24.85 12.70 3.85
CA LEU A 106 -23.51 13.17 3.53
C LEU A 106 -23.42 13.57 2.05
N ASN A 107 -23.86 12.71 1.14
CA ASN A 107 -23.80 12.95 -0.30
C ASN A 107 -24.69 14.12 -0.76
N ARG A 108 -25.79 14.41 -0.05
CA ARG A 108 -26.70 15.52 -0.36
C ARG A 108 -26.26 16.86 0.24
N ALA A 109 -25.43 16.85 1.28
CA ALA A 109 -25.17 18.04 2.10
C ALA A 109 -23.85 18.78 1.80
N CYS A 110 -22.99 18.27 0.92
CA CYS A 110 -21.60 18.77 0.82
C CYS A 110 -21.45 20.22 0.29
N ASN A 111 -21.01 21.10 1.20
CA ASN A 111 -19.91 22.07 1.01
C ASN A 111 -19.17 22.36 2.37
N ARG A 112 -18.94 21.31 3.20
CA ARG A 112 -18.26 21.25 4.55
C ARG A 112 -19.17 21.31 5.81
N PRO A 113 -18.64 20.90 6.98
CA PRO A 113 -18.31 19.53 7.36
C PRO A 113 -19.50 18.86 8.07
N ALA A 114 -19.72 17.60 7.73
CA ALA A 114 -20.76 16.79 8.34
C ALA A 114 -20.16 15.92 9.45
N TRP A 115 -20.50 16.25 10.68
CA TRP A 115 -20.21 15.46 11.86
C TRP A 115 -21.51 14.85 12.39
N ILE A 116 -21.36 13.75 13.12
CA ILE A 116 -22.46 13.11 13.85
C ILE A 116 -22.04 13.07 15.31
N HIS A 117 -22.90 13.57 16.18
CA HIS A 117 -22.77 13.44 17.61
C HIS A 117 -23.77 12.39 18.11
N ASP A 118 -23.28 11.30 18.70
CA ASP A 118 -24.07 10.41 19.54
C ASP A 118 -24.24 11.06 20.91
N VAL A 119 -25.42 11.64 21.13
CA VAL A 119 -25.74 12.42 22.31
C VAL A 119 -25.80 11.54 23.56
N ALA A 120 -26.18 10.27 23.42
CA ALA A 120 -26.30 9.35 24.54
C ALA A 120 -24.92 8.91 25.09
N SER A 121 -23.95 8.71 24.20
CA SER A 121 -22.59 8.32 24.59
C SER A 121 -21.56 9.46 24.59
N ASN A 122 -21.99 10.67 24.23
CA ASN A 122 -21.17 11.86 24.07
C ASN A 122 -19.96 11.62 23.14
N LYS A 123 -20.21 10.98 21.99
CA LYS A 123 -19.18 10.58 21.02
C LYS A 123 -19.39 11.26 19.69
N TRP A 124 -18.30 11.78 19.14
CA TRP A 124 -18.31 12.47 17.85
C TRP A 124 -17.68 11.63 16.76
N TYR A 125 -18.33 11.64 15.60
CA TYR A 125 -17.92 10.93 14.39
C TYR A 125 -17.81 11.95 13.26
N LEU A 126 -16.61 12.12 12.73
CA LEU A 126 -16.33 13.09 11.66
C LEU A 126 -16.52 12.47 10.27
N ASN A 127 -16.67 13.26 9.22
CA ASN A 127 -16.57 12.79 7.84
C ASN A 127 -15.11 12.45 7.46
N ASP A 128 -14.90 11.46 6.61
CA ASP A 128 -13.61 11.11 6.03
C ASP A 128 -12.91 12.26 5.30
N GLU A 129 -13.66 13.14 4.64
CA GLU A 129 -13.12 14.35 4.01
C GLU A 129 -12.47 15.28 5.05
N TYR A 130 -13.12 15.42 6.21
CA TYR A 130 -12.60 16.19 7.33
C TYR A 130 -11.35 15.52 7.93
N CYS A 131 -11.40 14.20 8.14
CA CYS A 131 -10.24 13.46 8.60
C CYS A 131 -9.04 13.59 7.65
N ARG A 132 -9.28 13.62 6.33
CA ARG A 132 -8.24 13.80 5.31
C ARG A 132 -7.65 15.21 5.32
N GLU A 133 -8.49 16.24 5.37
CA GLU A 133 -8.05 17.65 5.39
C GLU A 133 -7.15 17.95 6.60
N PHE A 134 -7.44 17.34 7.76
CA PHE A 134 -6.72 17.58 9.01
C PHE A 134 -5.76 16.47 9.43
N SER A 135 -5.47 15.50 8.53
CA SER A 135 -4.56 14.37 8.80
C SER A 135 -4.91 13.58 10.08
N ILE A 136 -6.21 13.48 10.39
CA ILE A 136 -6.71 12.69 11.52
C ILE A 136 -6.78 11.23 11.08
N THR A 137 -5.92 10.39 11.63
CA THR A 137 -5.95 8.95 11.40
C THR A 137 -6.99 8.28 12.28
N ARG A 138 -7.90 7.55 11.65
CA ARG A 138 -8.84 6.65 12.33
C ARG A 138 -9.03 5.36 11.53
N PRO A 139 -9.27 4.22 12.19
CA PRO A 139 -9.51 2.95 11.50
C PRO A 139 -10.79 2.94 10.66
N THR A 140 -11.87 3.55 11.16
CA THR A 140 -13.19 3.57 10.51
C THR A 140 -13.95 4.86 10.81
N PHE A 141 -14.98 5.18 10.04
CA PHE A 141 -15.90 6.30 10.31
C PHE A 141 -16.45 6.29 11.74
N TRP A 142 -16.82 5.10 12.23
CA TRP A 142 -17.42 4.88 13.54
C TRP A 142 -16.41 4.82 14.68
N THR A 143 -15.16 5.20 14.43
CA THR A 143 -14.19 5.42 15.50
C THR A 143 -14.47 6.80 16.10
N PRO A 144 -14.85 6.89 17.39
CA PRO A 144 -15.14 8.16 18.02
C PRO A 144 -13.86 8.99 18.12
N VAL A 145 -14.01 10.31 17.94
CA VAL A 145 -12.94 11.27 18.10
C VAL A 145 -13.26 12.22 19.24
N ASN A 146 -12.24 12.59 20.02
CA ASN A 146 -12.37 13.65 21.00
C ASN A 146 -12.13 15.00 20.30
N ILE A 147 -13.20 15.59 19.77
CA ILE A 147 -13.11 16.90 19.11
C ILE A 147 -12.85 18.04 20.09
N PHE A 148 -13.24 17.85 21.35
CA PHE A 148 -13.24 18.90 22.37
C PHE A 148 -12.02 18.88 23.28
N GLY A 149 -11.04 18.02 23.04
CA GLY A 149 -9.88 17.82 23.94
C GLY A 149 -8.97 19.04 24.14
N ARG A 150 -9.29 20.20 23.55
CA ARG A 150 -8.55 21.46 23.63
C ARG A 150 -9.42 22.67 23.95
N TYR A 151 -10.73 22.47 24.13
CA TYR A 151 -11.68 23.55 24.39
C TYR A 151 -11.87 23.71 25.89
N ASP A 152 -12.20 24.92 26.31
CA ASP A 152 -12.59 25.17 27.69
C ASP A 152 -13.88 24.41 28.00
N ALA A 153 -13.99 23.90 29.23
CA ALA A 153 -15.11 23.06 29.63
C ALA A 153 -16.46 23.77 29.44
N ASP A 154 -16.50 25.09 29.62
CA ASP A 154 -17.72 25.89 29.44
C ASP A 154 -18.18 25.91 27.98
N ASP A 155 -17.26 26.05 27.02
CA ASP A 155 -17.58 25.99 25.59
C ASP A 155 -18.10 24.60 25.21
N VAL A 156 -17.45 23.54 25.69
CA VAL A 156 -17.87 22.15 25.44
C VAL A 156 -19.28 21.88 25.96
N LEU A 157 -19.59 22.40 27.15
CA LEU A 157 -20.92 22.28 27.73
C LEU A 157 -21.98 23.02 26.91
N GLU A 158 -21.64 24.18 26.33
CA GLU A 158 -22.52 24.91 25.43
C GLU A 158 -22.84 24.09 24.17
N TYR A 159 -21.84 23.48 23.53
CA TYR A 159 -22.04 22.60 22.37
C TYR A 159 -22.97 21.44 22.68
N ILE A 160 -22.72 20.73 23.79
CA ILE A 160 -23.54 19.59 24.21
C ILE A 160 -24.96 20.04 24.56
N SER A 161 -25.11 21.19 25.22
CA SER A 161 -26.43 21.75 25.55
C SER A 161 -27.24 22.08 24.29
N ASN A 162 -26.60 22.65 23.27
CA ASN A 162 -27.26 22.95 22.01
C ASN A 162 -27.71 21.67 21.29
N ASP A 163 -26.88 20.62 21.29
CA ASP A 163 -27.24 19.33 20.69
C ASP A 163 -28.39 18.65 21.44
N LEU A 164 -28.40 18.72 22.77
CA LEU A 164 -29.53 18.23 23.57
C LEU A 164 -30.84 18.97 23.24
N LYS A 165 -30.80 20.30 23.09
CA LYS A 165 -31.97 21.09 22.67
C LYS A 165 -32.49 20.67 21.29
N VAL A 166 -31.60 20.31 20.36
CA VAL A 166 -32.00 19.82 19.02
C VAL A 166 -32.74 18.49 19.13
N VAL A 167 -32.24 17.57 19.97
CA VAL A 167 -32.89 16.28 20.23
C VAL A 167 -34.25 16.49 20.91
N GLU A 168 -34.32 17.35 21.93
CA GLU A 168 -35.57 17.67 22.65
C GLU A 168 -36.61 18.35 21.75
N ALA A 169 -36.18 19.29 20.91
CA ALA A 169 -37.05 19.96 19.96
C ALA A 169 -37.51 19.05 18.81
N ASN A 170 -36.76 17.96 18.55
CA ASN A 170 -36.95 17.05 17.44
C ASN A 170 -37.16 17.78 16.09
N ALA A 171 -36.45 18.90 15.92
CA ALA A 171 -36.54 19.76 14.75
C ALA A 171 -35.14 20.18 14.31
N THR A 172 -35.00 20.49 13.03
CA THR A 172 -33.75 21.11 12.55
C THR A 172 -33.67 22.54 13.05
N VAL A 173 -32.58 22.88 13.73
CA VAL A 173 -32.38 24.21 14.33
C VAL A 173 -31.03 24.78 13.88
N GLU A 174 -30.99 26.09 13.68
CA GLU A 174 -29.76 26.79 13.37
C GLU A 174 -29.11 27.35 14.65
N PHE A 175 -27.81 27.11 14.83
CA PHE A 175 -27.01 27.65 15.92
C PHE A 175 -25.84 28.44 15.37
N VAL A 176 -25.45 29.49 16.08
CA VAL A 176 -24.19 30.18 15.83
C VAL A 176 -23.24 29.78 16.93
N GLU A 177 -22.14 29.14 16.56
CA GLU A 177 -21.17 28.60 17.51
C GLU A 177 -19.77 29.14 17.19
N SER A 178 -18.98 29.33 18.24
CA SER A 178 -17.59 29.78 18.15
C SER A 178 -16.70 28.56 18.08
N MET A 179 -16.17 28.24 16.90
CA MET A 179 -15.27 27.12 16.70
C MET A 179 -13.91 27.61 16.20
N PRO A 180 -12.81 26.91 16.47
CA PRO A 180 -11.56 27.11 15.78
C PRO A 180 -11.79 27.06 14.28
N ARG A 181 -11.17 27.99 13.54
CA ARG A 181 -11.19 28.01 12.07
C ARG A 181 -10.83 26.67 11.46
N ARG A 182 -10.02 25.92 12.22
CA ARG A 182 -9.67 24.53 11.99
C ARG A 182 -10.04 23.74 13.24
N VAL A 183 -11.24 23.17 13.29
CA VAL A 183 -11.87 22.50 14.48
C VAL A 183 -10.95 21.46 15.15
N MET A 184 -9.89 21.00 14.48
CA MET A 184 -8.94 20.00 14.95
C MET A 184 -7.47 20.39 14.77
N ASP A 185 -7.14 21.65 14.40
CA ASP A 185 -5.75 22.09 14.40
C ASP A 185 -5.33 22.40 15.83
N PRO A 186 -4.41 21.61 16.40
CA PRO A 186 -3.97 21.77 17.78
C PRO A 186 -3.36 23.14 18.09
N LYS A 187 -2.97 23.89 17.06
CA LYS A 187 -2.27 25.18 17.17
C LYS A 187 -3.12 26.36 16.68
N CYS A 188 -4.41 26.14 16.41
CA CYS A 188 -5.28 27.20 15.91
C CYS A 188 -5.96 27.92 17.08
N ASP A 189 -5.36 29.05 17.47
CA ASP A 189 -5.89 29.97 18.50
C ASP A 189 -6.96 30.94 17.93
N GLU A 190 -7.26 30.82 16.64
CA GLU A 190 -8.26 31.61 15.94
C GLU A 190 -9.63 30.94 16.05
N LEU A 191 -10.45 31.41 17.00
CA LEU A 191 -11.87 31.13 17.01
C LEU A 191 -12.56 31.96 15.92
N VAL A 192 -13.54 31.36 15.26
CA VAL A 192 -14.39 32.01 14.27
C VAL A 192 -15.83 31.65 14.58
N ARG A 193 -16.74 32.57 14.29
CA ARG A 193 -18.17 32.29 14.44
C ARG A 193 -18.66 31.65 13.17
N ALA A 194 -19.35 30.55 13.31
CA ALA A 194 -20.00 29.91 12.18
C ALA A 194 -21.42 29.52 12.51
N LYS A 195 -22.25 29.57 11.48
CA LYS A 195 -23.63 29.15 11.53
C LYS A 195 -23.74 27.69 11.14
N PHE A 196 -24.26 26.89 12.04
CA PHE A 196 -24.55 25.48 11.82
C PHE A 196 -26.04 25.24 11.72
N GLN A 197 -26.42 24.35 10.82
CA GLN A 197 -27.73 23.73 10.81
C GLN A 197 -27.58 22.35 11.47
N LYS A 198 -28.28 22.15 12.59
CA LYS A 198 -28.27 20.91 13.36
C LYS A 198 -29.59 20.19 13.19
N THR A 199 -29.53 18.93 12.78
CA THR A 199 -30.70 18.09 12.51
C THR A 199 -30.68 16.88 13.44
N PRO A 200 -31.76 16.62 14.20
CA PRO A 200 -31.86 15.41 15.01
C PRO A 200 -32.08 14.22 14.09
N ILE A 201 -31.40 13.12 14.39
CA ILE A 201 -31.53 11.85 13.70
C ILE A 201 -31.72 10.79 14.76
N VAL A 202 -32.74 9.94 14.61
CA VAL A 202 -32.92 8.77 15.45
C VAL A 202 -32.53 7.54 14.64
N ILE A 203 -31.57 6.79 15.14
CA ILE A 203 -31.13 5.53 14.54
C ILE A 203 -31.23 4.47 15.63
N ASN A 204 -32.13 3.50 15.44
CA ASN A 204 -32.35 2.39 16.37
C ASN A 204 -32.63 2.87 17.80
N GLU A 205 -33.60 3.78 17.93
CA GLU A 205 -34.01 4.40 19.20
C GLU A 205 -32.91 5.23 19.90
N ARG A 206 -31.72 5.37 19.30
CA ARG A 206 -30.65 6.21 19.81
C ARG A 206 -30.67 7.59 19.14
N PRO A 207 -30.61 8.68 19.92
CA PRO A 207 -30.59 10.03 19.37
C PRO A 207 -29.18 10.44 18.93
N TYR A 208 -29.10 10.99 17.74
CA TYR A 208 -27.92 11.60 17.16
C TYR A 208 -28.23 13.02 16.71
N VAL A 209 -27.21 13.85 16.65
CA VAL A 209 -27.28 15.18 16.02
C VAL A 209 -26.33 15.22 14.85
N PHE A 210 -26.86 15.61 13.70
CA PHE A 210 -26.10 15.90 12.50
C PHE A 210 -25.90 17.40 12.38
N GLY A 211 -24.64 17.84 12.30
CA GLY A 211 -24.32 19.24 12.06
C GLY A 211 -23.82 19.47 10.66
N ARG A 212 -24.34 20.52 10.02
CA ARG A 212 -23.89 21.03 8.73
C ARG A 212 -23.48 22.48 8.88
N LEU A 213 -22.30 22.85 8.37
CA LEU A 213 -21.92 24.25 8.27
C LEU A 213 -22.73 24.93 7.16
N VAL A 214 -23.39 26.02 7.51
CA VAL A 214 -24.18 26.85 6.58
C VAL A 214 -23.33 28.01 6.08
N GLU A 215 -22.68 28.72 7.00
CA GLU A 215 -21.96 29.96 6.68
C GLU A 215 -20.92 30.29 7.76
N TRP A 216 -19.79 30.90 7.34
CA TRP A 216 -18.84 31.54 8.25
C TRP A 216 -19.27 33.00 8.45
N LEU A 217 -19.49 33.40 9.70
CA LEU A 217 -20.07 34.71 10.00
C LEU A 217 -19.00 35.79 10.23
N ASP A 218 -17.96 35.52 11.03
CA ASP A 218 -16.91 36.51 11.35
C ASP A 218 -15.57 35.84 11.73
N GLU A 219 -14.45 36.45 11.35
CA GLU A 219 -13.14 36.17 11.96
C GLU A 219 -13.07 36.86 13.33
N ILE A 220 -13.15 36.11 14.44
CA ILE A 220 -12.85 36.69 15.75
C ILE A 220 -11.32 36.83 15.80
N LYS A 221 -10.85 38.06 16.01
CA LYS A 221 -9.43 38.34 16.21
C LYS A 221 -8.87 37.47 17.33
N VAL A 222 -7.73 36.86 17.03
CA VAL A 222 -6.75 36.19 17.90
C VAL A 222 -6.87 36.63 19.36
N CYS A 223 -7.12 35.67 20.25
CA CYS A 223 -6.83 35.86 21.67
C CYS A 223 -5.30 35.94 21.83
N ASP A 224 -4.77 37.15 21.92
CA ASP A 224 -3.48 37.40 22.59
C ASP A 224 -3.65 36.99 24.07
N LYS A 225 -3.47 35.71 24.37
CA LYS A 225 -3.25 35.26 25.75
C LYS A 225 -1.93 34.53 25.80
N GLY A 226 -0.92 35.31 26.13
CA GLY A 226 0.44 34.86 26.36
C GLY A 226 0.51 33.69 27.32
N CYS A 227 1.50 32.85 27.06
CA CYS A 227 2.03 31.87 27.99
C CYS A 227 2.24 32.50 29.38
N VAL A 228 1.70 31.84 30.40
CA VAL A 228 2.35 31.68 31.71
C VAL A 228 2.17 30.24 32.14
#